data_AF-A0A252C7G7-F1
#
_entry.id   AF-A0A252C7G7-F1
#
_cell.length_a   1.000
_cell.length_b   1.000
_cell.length_c   1.000
_cell.angle_alpha   90.00
_cell.angle_beta   90.00
_cell.angle_gamma   90.00
#
_symmetry.space_group_name_H-M   'P 1'
#
loop_
_entity.id
_entity.type
_entity.pdbx_description
1 polymer ?
#
loop_
_entity_poly.entity_id
_entity_poly.type
_entity_poly.pdbx_seq_one_letter_code
_entity_poly.pdbx_strand_id
1 'polypeptide(L)'
;MALLDQYGKEIPAALLRRPVGDATVVGSRPAIHTTPIGNIDPGLLGSLLTDAAQGNSQAWQTFCEEIETRDLHYLGVLATRKRSISQLPITVTDAGPSVRQKKQAQFVRDWIERGVLRRSLFDMLDAIGKGFSVHAIKWRAEAGNYTPERLIFRPQRWFDISWQDGETIKIRDDAGDAVTPDIAGAVPESGFSALDPRTVVVHRHPSWSGLTLQSGLTRAVAWASMFKFFTVRDWGIFVQNYGIPGR
;
A
#
# COMPACT_ATOMS: atom_id res chain seq x y z
N MET A 1 4.91 -8.35 33.77
CA MET A 1 5.60 -7.14 33.28
C MET A 1 4.85 -6.69 32.04
N ALA A 2 4.36 -5.45 32.00
CA ALA A 2 3.64 -4.93 30.84
C ALA A 2 4.60 -4.76 29.65
N LEU A 3 4.13 -5.04 28.44
CA LEU A 3 4.87 -4.72 27.21
C LEU A 3 4.69 -3.23 26.94
N LEU A 4 5.79 -2.50 26.75
CA LEU A 4 5.79 -1.06 26.49
C LEU A 4 6.20 -0.78 25.04
N ASP A 5 5.65 0.29 24.46
CA ASP A 5 6.09 0.81 23.17
C ASP A 5 7.33 1.72 23.30
N GLN A 6 7.81 2.27 22.17
CA GLN A 6 8.98 3.17 22.17
C GLN A 6 8.78 4.48 22.97
N TYR A 7 7.55 4.81 23.37
CA TYR A 7 7.21 6.00 24.15
C TYR A 7 6.87 5.64 25.60
N GLY A 8 7.07 4.39 26.02
CA GLY A 8 6.78 3.91 27.37
C GLY A 8 5.29 3.69 27.64
N LYS A 9 4.42 3.70 26.63
CA LYS A 9 2.99 3.39 26.81
C LYS A 9 2.77 1.89 26.77
N GLU A 10 1.89 1.40 27.64
CA GLU A 10 1.54 -0.01 27.68
C GLU A 10 0.83 -0.44 26.39
N ILE A 11 1.21 -1.62 25.89
CA ILE A 11 0.60 -2.26 24.73
C ILE A 11 -0.40 -3.30 25.25
N PRO A 12 -1.72 -3.10 25.06
CA PRO A 12 -2.71 -4.08 25.47
C PRO A 12 -2.50 -5.40 24.73
N ALA A 13 -2.46 -6.53 25.44
CA ALA A 13 -2.27 -7.84 24.82
C ALA A 13 -3.37 -8.18 23.80
N ALA A 14 -4.58 -7.65 23.99
CA ALA A 14 -5.69 -7.80 23.05
C ALA A 14 -5.39 -7.18 21.68
N LEU A 15 -4.64 -6.07 21.64
CA LEU A 15 -4.24 -5.39 20.41
C LEU A 15 -3.38 -6.30 19.52
N LEU A 16 -2.46 -7.05 20.15
CA LEU A 16 -1.53 -7.95 19.46
C LEU A 16 -2.21 -9.19 18.88
N ARG A 17 -3.41 -9.55 19.39
CA ARG A 17 -4.18 -10.71 18.96
C ARG A 17 -5.24 -10.38 17.92
N ARG A 18 -5.62 -9.12 17.79
CA ARG A 18 -6.67 -8.68 16.85
C ARG A 18 -6.10 -8.68 15.43
N PRO A 19 -6.72 -9.38 14.46
CA PRO A 19 -6.32 -9.24 13.08
C PRO A 19 -6.68 -7.82 12.60
N VAL A 20 -5.73 -7.14 11.97
CA VAL A 20 -5.91 -5.77 11.49
C VAL A 20 -6.15 -5.75 9.99
N GLY A 21 -7.20 -5.02 9.61
CA GLY A 21 -7.56 -4.79 8.22
C GLY A 21 -7.94 -6.03 7.44
N ASP A 22 -8.70 -6.95 8.04
CA ASP A 22 -9.26 -8.09 7.29
C ASP A 22 -10.29 -7.66 6.24
N ALA A 23 -10.46 -8.51 5.23
CA ALA A 23 -11.51 -8.33 4.25
C ALA A 23 -12.88 -8.41 4.92
N THR A 24 -13.82 -7.61 4.43
CA THR A 24 -15.22 -7.70 4.83
C THR A 24 -16.00 -8.49 3.76
N VAL A 25 -16.94 -9.32 4.19
CA VAL A 25 -17.80 -10.10 3.27
C VAL A 25 -18.70 -9.16 2.44
N VAL A 26 -19.14 -8.07 3.07
CA VAL A 26 -19.93 -6.99 2.47
C VAL A 26 -19.28 -5.66 2.88
N GLY A 27 -19.44 -4.63 2.07
CA GLY A 27 -19.03 -3.26 2.42
C GLY A 27 -17.72 -2.81 1.79
N SER A 28 -17.01 -1.93 2.47
CA SER A 28 -15.92 -1.13 1.89
C SER A 28 -14.57 -1.84 1.71
N ARG A 29 -14.39 -3.10 2.14
CA ARG A 29 -13.15 -3.87 2.00
C ARG A 29 -13.35 -5.27 1.39
N PRO A 30 -13.90 -5.37 0.17
CA PRO A 30 -14.14 -6.67 -0.44
C PRO A 30 -12.81 -7.37 -0.79
N ALA A 31 -12.75 -8.67 -0.50
CA ALA A 31 -11.61 -9.52 -0.83
C ALA A 31 -11.37 -9.59 -2.35
N ILE A 32 -12.46 -9.84 -3.09
CA ILE A 32 -12.51 -9.87 -4.54
C ILE A 32 -13.23 -8.60 -4.98
N HIS A 33 -12.69 -7.92 -5.98
CA HIS A 33 -13.38 -6.82 -6.63
C HIS A 33 -13.43 -7.09 -8.13
N THR A 34 -14.58 -6.83 -8.75
CA THR A 34 -14.67 -6.79 -10.20
C THR A 34 -14.17 -5.43 -10.63
N THR A 35 -13.07 -5.39 -11.37
CA THR A 35 -12.57 -4.15 -11.90
C THR A 35 -13.47 -3.65 -13.02
N PRO A 36 -14.14 -2.49 -12.88
CA PRO A 36 -15.01 -1.96 -13.92
C PRO A 36 -14.25 -1.08 -14.91
N ILE A 37 -12.93 -1.28 -15.07
CA ILE A 37 -12.19 -0.53 -16.10
C ILE A 37 -12.53 -1.17 -17.43
N GLY A 38 -13.61 -0.65 -18.04
CA GLY A 38 -13.92 -0.86 -19.44
C GLY A 38 -12.82 -0.25 -20.32
N ASN A 39 -13.23 0.51 -21.33
CA ASN A 39 -12.26 1.31 -22.07
C ASN A 39 -11.83 2.50 -21.21
N ILE A 40 -10.54 2.60 -20.89
CA ILE A 40 -9.97 3.78 -20.25
C ILE A 40 -10.12 4.95 -21.23
N ASP A 41 -10.68 6.06 -20.78
CA ASP A 41 -10.76 7.28 -21.57
C ASP A 41 -10.24 8.51 -20.79
N PRO A 42 -9.94 9.63 -21.46
CA PRO A 42 -9.44 10.83 -20.80
C PRO A 42 -10.36 11.38 -19.70
N GLY A 43 -11.68 11.26 -19.88
CA GLY A 43 -12.68 11.73 -18.92
C GLY A 43 -12.66 10.90 -17.65
N LEU A 44 -12.65 9.58 -17.79
CA LEU A 44 -12.51 8.64 -16.68
C LEU A 44 -11.18 8.85 -15.93
N LEU A 45 -10.06 8.95 -16.65
CA LEU A 45 -8.76 9.17 -15.99
C LEU A 45 -8.73 10.51 -15.24
N GLY A 46 -9.30 11.56 -15.82
CA GLY A 46 -9.44 12.85 -15.16
C GLY A 46 -10.27 12.79 -13.87
N SER A 47 -11.41 12.08 -13.89
CA SER A 47 -12.26 11.93 -12.71
C SER A 47 -11.56 11.16 -11.60
N LEU A 48 -10.90 10.03 -11.93
CA LEU A 48 -10.15 9.23 -10.94
C LEU A 48 -9.05 10.03 -10.24
N LEU A 49 -8.31 10.85 -10.99
CA LEU A 49 -7.26 11.70 -10.44
C LEU A 49 -7.82 12.82 -9.55
N THR A 50 -9.01 13.34 -9.90
CA THR A 50 -9.70 14.40 -9.15
C THR A 50 -10.27 13.84 -7.84
N ASP A 51 -10.94 12.69 -7.90
CA ASP A 51 -11.49 12.00 -6.73
C ASP A 51 -10.38 11.64 -5.73
N ALA A 52 -9.25 11.13 -6.23
CA ALA A 52 -8.09 10.83 -5.40
C ALA A 52 -7.51 12.10 -4.73
N ALA A 53 -7.51 13.25 -5.42
CA ALA A 53 -7.05 14.51 -4.83
C ALA A 53 -7.99 15.04 -3.73
N GLN A 54 -9.24 14.58 -3.69
CA GLN A 54 -10.24 14.93 -2.68
C GLN A 54 -10.35 13.88 -1.55
N GLY A 55 -9.39 12.94 -1.46
CA GLY A 55 -9.41 11.89 -0.44
C GLY A 55 -10.50 10.84 -0.64
N ASN A 56 -10.88 10.60 -1.91
CA ASN A 56 -11.67 9.44 -2.35
C ASN A 56 -10.86 8.60 -3.35
N SER A 57 -9.85 7.91 -2.84
CA SER A 57 -8.85 7.25 -3.70
C SER A 57 -9.16 5.81 -4.09
N GLN A 58 -10.29 5.22 -3.67
CA GLN A 58 -10.58 3.79 -3.90
C GLN A 58 -10.50 3.38 -5.37
N ALA A 59 -11.18 4.15 -6.23
CA ALA A 59 -11.23 3.88 -7.67
C ALA A 59 -9.85 4.13 -8.32
N TRP A 60 -9.12 5.14 -7.86
CA TRP A 60 -7.74 5.40 -8.29
C TRP A 60 -6.78 4.25 -7.91
N GLN A 61 -6.85 3.75 -6.68
CA GLN A 61 -6.01 2.63 -6.24
C GLN A 61 -6.33 1.33 -6.99
N THR A 62 -7.62 1.12 -7.29
CA THR A 62 -8.08 0.04 -8.16
C THR A 62 -7.51 0.20 -9.57
N PHE A 63 -7.55 1.41 -10.13
CA PHE A 63 -6.93 1.72 -11.42
C PHE A 63 -5.42 1.47 -11.43
N CYS A 64 -4.70 1.79 -10.36
CA CYS A 64 -3.28 1.51 -10.25
C CYS A 64 -2.96 0.00 -10.28
N GLU A 65 -3.76 -0.83 -9.59
CA GLU A 65 -3.63 -2.30 -9.63
C GLU A 65 -3.73 -2.84 -11.06
N GLU A 66 -4.64 -2.27 -11.84
CA GLU A 66 -4.94 -2.71 -13.20
C GLU A 66 -3.94 -2.23 -14.23
N ILE A 67 -3.52 -0.97 -14.15
CA ILE A 67 -2.49 -0.45 -15.05
C ILE A 67 -1.18 -1.23 -14.88
N GLU A 68 -0.83 -1.60 -13.64
CA GLU A 68 0.35 -2.43 -13.38
C GLU A 68 0.26 -3.78 -14.11
N THR A 69 -0.91 -4.41 -14.21
CA THR A 69 -1.05 -5.72 -14.88
C THR A 69 -1.27 -5.61 -16.39
N ARG A 70 -1.88 -4.53 -16.87
CA ARG A 70 -2.24 -4.34 -18.29
C ARG A 70 -1.12 -3.74 -19.14
N ASP A 71 -0.28 -2.87 -18.58
CA ASP A 71 0.85 -2.28 -19.30
C ASP A 71 2.12 -3.12 -19.09
N LEU A 72 2.42 -4.01 -20.04
CA LEU A 72 3.52 -4.97 -19.94
C LEU A 72 4.91 -4.31 -19.75
N HIS A 73 5.11 -3.12 -20.32
CA HIS A 73 6.37 -2.40 -20.11
C HIS A 73 6.44 -1.87 -18.69
N TYR A 74 5.35 -1.26 -18.20
CA TYR A 74 5.27 -0.77 -16.83
C TYR A 74 5.44 -1.90 -15.80
N LEU A 75 4.76 -3.04 -16.02
CA LEU A 75 4.91 -4.27 -15.24
C LEU A 75 6.38 -4.71 -15.16
N GLY A 76 7.06 -4.78 -16.31
CA GLY A 76 8.46 -5.19 -16.38
C GLY A 76 9.40 -4.28 -15.59
N VAL A 77 9.23 -2.96 -15.73
CA VAL A 77 10.04 -1.96 -15.01
C VAL A 77 9.79 -2.00 -13.51
N LEU A 78 8.52 -2.00 -13.08
CA LEU A 78 8.18 -2.10 -11.66
C LEU A 78 8.69 -3.39 -11.04
N ALA A 79 8.45 -4.53 -11.67
CA ALA A 79 8.89 -5.82 -11.16
C ALA A 79 10.42 -5.90 -11.02
N THR A 80 11.16 -5.28 -11.96
CA THR A 80 12.61 -5.16 -11.88
C THR A 80 13.02 -4.34 -10.64
N ARG A 81 12.43 -3.15 -10.44
CA ARG A 81 12.72 -2.31 -9.27
C ARG A 81 12.40 -3.02 -7.94
N LYS A 82 11.22 -3.64 -7.85
CA LYS A 82 10.78 -4.39 -6.67
C LYS A 82 11.75 -5.53 -6.35
N ARG A 83 12.21 -6.30 -7.36
CA ARG A 83 13.18 -7.41 -7.17
C ARG A 83 14.57 -6.93 -6.80
N SER A 84 15.09 -5.91 -7.47
CA SER A 84 16.44 -5.39 -7.19
C SER A 84 16.62 -4.97 -5.74
N ILE A 85 15.59 -4.37 -5.12
CA ILE A 85 15.64 -3.94 -3.73
C ILE A 85 15.32 -5.08 -2.76
N SER A 86 14.27 -5.86 -3.02
CA SER A 86 13.88 -6.96 -2.11
C SER A 86 14.93 -8.06 -1.97
N GLN A 87 15.87 -8.15 -2.92
CA GLN A 87 16.95 -9.12 -2.92
C GLN A 87 18.21 -8.68 -2.16
N LEU A 88 18.34 -7.39 -1.80
CA LEU A 88 19.52 -6.88 -1.10
C LEU A 88 19.74 -7.57 0.25
N PRO A 89 21.00 -7.74 0.68
CA PRO A 89 21.30 -8.22 2.04
C PRO A 89 20.85 -7.19 3.07
N ILE A 90 20.29 -7.67 4.18
CA ILE A 90 19.83 -6.83 5.29
C ILE A 90 20.83 -6.97 6.43
N THR A 91 21.45 -5.88 6.84
CA THR A 91 22.40 -5.84 7.95
C THR A 91 21.82 -5.05 9.11
N VAL A 92 22.01 -5.56 10.34
CA VAL A 92 21.64 -4.86 11.57
C VAL A 92 22.91 -4.44 12.29
N THR A 93 23.10 -3.14 12.47
CA THR A 93 24.22 -2.56 13.22
C THR A 93 23.85 -2.41 14.70
N ASP A 94 24.84 -2.58 15.57
CA ASP A 94 24.64 -2.33 17.00
C ASP A 94 24.38 -0.84 17.23
N ALA A 95 23.42 -0.51 18.10
CA ALA A 95 23.16 0.88 18.49
C ALA A 95 24.29 1.50 19.34
N GLY A 96 25.21 0.68 19.85
CA GLY A 96 26.36 1.13 20.64
C GLY A 96 27.08 -0.05 21.32
N PRO A 97 28.14 0.22 22.10
CA PRO A 97 29.03 -0.82 22.61
C PRO A 97 28.47 -1.61 23.81
N SER A 98 27.39 -1.14 24.45
CA SER A 98 26.88 -1.75 25.68
C SER A 98 26.33 -3.15 25.43
N VAL A 99 26.41 -4.00 26.47
CA VAL A 99 25.86 -5.37 26.43
C VAL A 99 24.37 -5.38 26.07
N ARG A 100 23.60 -4.41 26.57
CA ARG A 100 22.16 -4.27 26.29
C ARG A 100 21.91 -3.96 24.81
N GLN A 101 22.65 -3.01 24.24
CA GLN A 101 22.51 -2.62 22.82
C GLN A 101 22.87 -3.78 21.90
N LYS A 102 23.96 -4.52 22.20
CA LYS A 102 24.36 -5.72 21.46
C LYS A 102 23.29 -6.82 21.51
N LYS A 103 22.68 -7.06 22.68
CA LYS A 103 21.55 -8.01 22.83
C LYS A 103 20.33 -7.59 22.01
N GLN A 104 19.99 -6.30 21.98
CA GLN A 104 18.88 -5.79 21.17
C GLN A 104 19.14 -5.97 19.68
N ALA A 105 20.34 -5.65 19.21
CA ALA A 105 20.72 -5.85 17.82
C ALA A 105 20.69 -7.34 17.44
N GLN A 106 21.19 -8.22 18.31
CA GLN A 106 21.12 -9.66 18.08
C GLN A 106 19.69 -10.17 17.97
N PHE A 107 18.78 -9.72 18.85
CA PHE A 107 17.36 -10.06 18.76
C PHE A 107 16.75 -9.69 17.40
N VAL A 108 17.10 -8.51 16.86
CA VAL A 108 16.63 -8.10 15.53
C VAL A 108 17.28 -8.93 14.43
N ARG A 109 18.58 -9.27 14.52
CA ARG A 109 19.25 -10.19 13.57
C ARG A 109 18.55 -11.54 13.53
N ASP A 110 18.31 -12.14 14.69
CA ASP A 110 17.62 -13.44 14.81
C ASP A 110 16.22 -13.39 14.19
N TRP A 111 15.52 -12.25 14.28
CA TRP A 111 14.23 -12.07 13.62
C TRP A 111 14.36 -11.93 12.10
N ILE A 112 15.35 -11.16 11.61
CA ILE A 112 15.62 -10.99 10.18
C ILE A 112 15.95 -12.33 9.51
N GLU A 113 16.72 -13.20 10.18
CA GLU A 113 17.08 -14.53 9.68
C GLU A 113 15.86 -15.46 9.46
N ARG A 114 14.74 -15.21 10.15
CA ARG A 114 13.46 -15.93 9.89
C ARG A 114 12.86 -15.62 8.51
N GLY A 115 13.36 -14.59 7.84
CA GLY A 115 12.95 -14.19 6.49
C GLY A 115 11.56 -13.53 6.41
N VAL A 116 10.94 -13.19 7.54
CA VAL A 116 9.61 -12.54 7.57
C VAL A 116 9.63 -11.22 6.81
N LEU A 117 10.61 -10.36 7.11
CA LEU A 117 10.80 -9.10 6.40
C LEU A 117 11.07 -9.33 4.92
N ARG A 118 12.04 -10.21 4.58
CA ARG A 118 12.47 -10.45 3.20
C ARG A 118 11.32 -10.90 2.29
N ARG A 119 10.45 -11.79 2.75
CA ARG A 119 9.26 -12.23 1.99
C ARG A 119 8.26 -11.10 1.74
N SER A 120 8.24 -10.09 2.60
CA SER A 120 7.27 -9.00 2.55
C SER A 120 7.80 -7.78 1.80
N LEU A 121 9.12 -7.67 1.58
CA LEU A 121 9.73 -6.51 0.92
C LEU A 121 9.20 -6.29 -0.51
N PHE A 122 8.94 -7.36 -1.26
CA PHE A 122 8.40 -7.24 -2.61
C PHE A 122 7.03 -6.53 -2.61
N ASP A 123 6.14 -6.94 -1.71
CA ASP A 123 4.80 -6.37 -1.55
C ASP A 123 4.84 -4.98 -0.89
N MET A 124 5.81 -4.72 0.01
CA MET A 124 6.04 -3.37 0.54
C MET A 124 6.37 -2.37 -0.56
N LEU A 125 7.14 -2.79 -1.56
CA LEU A 125 7.53 -1.95 -2.69
C LEU A 125 6.41 -1.74 -3.71
N ASP A 126 5.21 -2.27 -3.48
CA ASP A 126 4.00 -1.87 -4.20
C ASP A 126 3.69 -0.36 -4.04
N ALA A 127 4.21 0.24 -2.97
CA ALA A 127 4.21 1.69 -2.77
C ALA A 127 4.86 2.47 -3.93
N ILE A 128 5.78 1.87 -4.70
CA ILE A 128 6.40 2.54 -5.85
C ILE A 128 5.35 2.95 -6.89
N GLY A 129 4.40 2.06 -7.20
CA GLY A 129 3.33 2.35 -8.15
C GLY A 129 2.26 3.26 -7.55
N LYS A 130 1.94 3.06 -6.28
CA LYS A 130 0.70 3.56 -5.64
C LYS A 130 0.89 4.69 -4.62
N GLY A 131 2.13 5.05 -4.31
CA GLY A 131 2.52 6.06 -3.32
C GLY A 131 2.72 5.49 -1.92
N PHE A 132 1.94 4.47 -1.53
CA PHE A 132 2.08 3.80 -0.24
C PHE A 132 1.74 2.31 -0.30
N SER A 133 2.15 1.56 0.73
CA SER A 133 1.71 0.19 0.98
C SER A 133 1.49 -0.03 2.47
N VAL A 134 0.57 -0.93 2.80
CA VAL A 134 0.20 -1.25 4.19
C VAL A 134 0.28 -2.76 4.39
N HIS A 135 0.94 -3.16 5.46
CA HIS A 135 1.04 -4.55 5.88
C HIS A 135 0.53 -4.70 7.31
N ALA A 136 -0.45 -5.56 7.53
CA ALA A 136 -0.90 -5.90 8.87
C ALA A 136 0.12 -6.81 9.56
N ILE A 137 0.46 -6.50 10.81
CA ILE A 137 1.40 -7.26 11.62
C ILE A 137 0.61 -8.35 12.36
N LYS A 138 0.91 -9.61 12.04
CA LYS A 138 0.51 -10.72 12.90
C LYS A 138 1.61 -10.94 13.93
N TRP A 139 1.33 -10.63 15.19
CA TRP A 139 2.28 -10.80 16.28
C TRP A 139 2.34 -12.24 16.78
N ARG A 140 3.55 -12.74 17.03
CA ARG A 140 3.79 -13.84 17.96
C ARG A 140 3.97 -13.23 19.35
N ALA A 141 3.02 -13.49 20.24
CA ALA A 141 2.97 -12.93 21.59
C ALA A 141 3.28 -14.01 22.63
N GLU A 142 4.50 -14.56 22.59
CA GLU A 142 5.02 -15.51 23.59
C GLU A 142 5.78 -14.74 24.67
N ALA A 143 5.72 -15.22 25.93
CA ALA A 143 6.36 -14.55 27.06
C ALA A 143 7.87 -14.36 26.81
N GLY A 144 8.31 -13.11 26.74
CA GLY A 144 9.72 -12.76 26.49
C GLY A 144 10.14 -12.74 25.02
N ASN A 145 9.26 -13.05 24.06
CA ASN A 145 9.59 -13.09 22.63
C ASN A 145 8.47 -12.53 21.74
N TYR A 146 8.23 -11.22 21.84
CA TYR A 146 7.26 -10.52 21.00
C TYR A 146 7.90 -10.17 19.65
N THR A 147 7.52 -10.87 18.59
CA THR A 147 8.05 -10.64 17.24
C THR A 147 6.94 -10.68 16.20
N PRO A 148 7.06 -9.94 15.09
CA PRO A 148 6.20 -10.13 13.94
C PRO A 148 6.35 -11.56 13.38
N GLU A 149 5.29 -12.35 13.43
CA GLU A 149 5.26 -13.68 12.81
C GLU A 149 5.05 -13.57 11.30
N ARG A 150 4.14 -12.68 10.88
CA ARG A 150 3.84 -12.41 9.48
C ARG A 150 3.55 -10.92 9.29
N LEU A 151 3.89 -10.43 8.11
CA LEU A 151 3.44 -9.14 7.60
C LEU A 151 2.52 -9.45 6.43
N ILE A 152 1.24 -9.12 6.57
CA ILE A 152 0.18 -9.50 5.64
C ILE A 152 -0.12 -8.29 4.77
N PHE A 153 0.16 -8.38 3.47
CA PHE A 153 -0.17 -7.33 2.52
C PHE A 153 -1.66 -7.00 2.56
N ARG A 154 -1.99 -5.71 2.63
CA ARG A 154 -3.36 -5.19 2.57
C ARG A 154 -3.50 -4.30 1.34
N PRO A 155 -4.45 -4.57 0.43
CA PRO A 155 -4.65 -3.75 -0.76
C PRO A 155 -4.92 -2.29 -0.42
N GLN A 156 -4.25 -1.37 -1.13
CA GLN A 156 -4.33 0.07 -0.88
C GLN A 156 -5.75 0.62 -1.06
N ARG A 157 -6.58 -0.01 -1.91
CA ARG A 157 -7.99 0.36 -2.09
C ARG A 157 -8.83 0.27 -0.80
N TRP A 158 -8.38 -0.51 0.19
CA TRP A 158 -9.02 -0.59 1.51
C TRP A 158 -8.71 0.60 2.42
N PHE A 159 -7.80 1.47 1.99
CA PHE A 159 -7.37 2.64 2.72
C PHE A 159 -7.74 3.90 1.97
N ASP A 160 -7.67 5.01 2.67
CA ASP A 160 -7.62 6.34 2.08
C ASP A 160 -6.69 7.23 2.87
N ILE A 161 -6.31 8.36 2.27
CA ILE A 161 -5.55 9.40 2.95
C ILE A 161 -6.52 10.52 3.32
N SER A 162 -6.32 11.15 4.48
CA SER A 162 -7.17 12.28 4.89
C SER A 162 -6.98 13.42 3.90
N TRP A 163 -8.10 14.01 3.48
CA TRP A 163 -8.07 15.16 2.57
C TRP A 163 -7.73 16.46 3.32
N GLN A 164 -7.79 16.44 4.66
CA GLN A 164 -7.51 17.61 5.49
C GLN A 164 -6.01 17.84 5.67
N ASP A 165 -5.22 16.78 5.83
CA ASP A 165 -3.75 16.84 6.01
C ASP A 165 -2.94 16.22 4.86
N GLY A 166 -3.57 15.45 3.97
CA GLY A 166 -2.92 14.79 2.85
C GLY A 166 -1.96 13.65 3.24
N GLU A 167 -1.91 13.24 4.50
CA GLU A 167 -0.88 12.32 5.01
C GLU A 167 -1.40 11.26 6.00
N THR A 168 -2.46 11.53 6.76
CA THR A 168 -3.03 10.56 7.69
C THR A 168 -3.69 9.40 6.94
N ILE A 169 -3.16 8.19 7.09
CA ILE A 169 -3.73 6.98 6.49
C ILE A 169 -4.87 6.46 7.36
N LYS A 170 -6.01 6.25 6.72
CA LYS A 170 -7.24 5.74 7.32
C LYS A 170 -7.59 4.42 6.67
N ILE A 171 -8.18 3.49 7.43
CA ILE A 171 -8.76 2.27 6.84
C ILE A 171 -10.26 2.47 6.67
N ARG A 172 -10.81 2.05 5.52
CA ARG A 172 -12.26 2.08 5.30
C ARG A 172 -12.95 1.13 6.25
N ASP A 173 -13.96 1.62 6.94
CA ASP A 173 -14.68 0.87 7.95
C ASP A 173 -16.09 1.44 8.13
N ASP A 174 -17.09 0.76 7.59
CA ASP A 174 -18.48 1.24 7.57
C ASP A 174 -19.07 1.36 8.99
N ALA A 175 -18.48 0.66 9.96
CA ALA A 175 -18.85 0.68 11.38
C ALA A 175 -17.83 1.42 12.27
N GLY A 176 -16.89 2.17 11.68
CA GLY A 176 -15.82 2.86 12.40
C GLY A 176 -16.25 4.17 13.07
N ASP A 177 -15.54 4.55 14.15
CA ASP A 177 -15.82 5.72 15.00
C ASP A 177 -15.37 7.08 14.40
N ALA A 178 -15.17 7.14 13.07
CA ALA A 178 -14.54 8.24 12.34
C ALA A 178 -13.05 8.48 12.71
N VAL A 179 -12.33 9.18 11.84
CA VAL A 179 -10.91 9.53 12.05
C VAL A 179 -10.74 11.04 11.97
N THR A 180 -10.09 11.61 12.97
CA THR A 180 -9.71 13.03 12.99
C THR A 180 -8.18 13.15 12.87
N PRO A 181 -7.67 13.77 11.79
CA PRO A 181 -6.24 14.04 11.64
C PRO A 181 -5.70 14.99 12.73
N ASP A 182 -4.41 14.88 13.05
CA ASP A 182 -3.75 15.70 14.09
C ASP A 182 -3.32 17.07 13.53
N ILE A 183 -4.31 17.86 13.11
CA ILE A 183 -4.12 19.25 12.69
C ILE A 183 -5.15 20.16 13.36
N ALA A 184 -4.78 21.43 13.57
CA ALA A 184 -5.66 22.40 14.20
C ALA A 184 -6.92 22.62 13.35
N GLY A 185 -8.10 22.45 13.97
CA GLY A 185 -9.40 22.63 13.30
C GLY A 185 -9.88 21.42 12.49
N ALA A 186 -9.21 20.27 12.59
CA ALA A 186 -9.65 19.05 11.92
C ALA A 186 -11.05 18.61 12.35
N VAL A 187 -11.83 18.11 11.39
CA VAL A 187 -13.16 17.53 11.61
C VAL A 187 -13.11 16.00 11.50
N PRO A 188 -13.99 15.25 12.19
CA PRO A 188 -14.05 13.80 12.06
C PRO A 188 -14.48 13.34 10.67
N GLU A 189 -13.71 12.43 10.07
CA GLU A 189 -14.02 11.80 8.78
C GLU A 189 -14.68 10.44 8.99
N SER A 190 -15.99 10.35 8.71
CA SER A 190 -16.81 9.14 8.90
C SER A 190 -16.55 8.05 7.85
N GLY A 191 -16.93 6.80 8.16
CA GLY A 191 -16.72 5.64 7.27
C GLY A 191 -15.27 5.10 7.28
N PHE A 192 -14.50 5.51 8.29
CA PHE A 192 -13.11 5.13 8.47
C PHE A 192 -12.81 4.78 9.92
N SER A 193 -11.78 3.96 10.11
CA SER A 193 -11.13 3.69 11.39
C SER A 193 -9.67 4.12 11.34
N ALA A 194 -9.14 4.55 12.49
CA ALA A 194 -7.73 4.91 12.60
C ALA A 194 -6.85 3.65 12.57
N LEU A 195 -5.64 3.78 12.04
CA LEU A 195 -4.65 2.70 12.07
C LEU A 195 -3.80 2.79 13.33
N ASP A 196 -3.79 1.75 14.15
CA ASP A 196 -2.86 1.67 15.28
C ASP A 196 -1.44 1.37 14.74
N PRO A 197 -0.44 2.26 14.98
CA PRO A 197 0.93 2.07 14.50
C PRO A 197 1.60 0.77 14.97
N ARG A 198 1.09 0.14 16.04
CA ARG A 198 1.63 -1.11 16.60
C ARG A 198 1.12 -2.35 15.85
N THR A 199 0.16 -2.16 14.95
CA THR A 199 -0.52 -3.26 14.26
C THR A 199 -0.26 -3.30 12.76
N VAL A 200 0.37 -2.27 12.20
CA VAL A 200 0.65 -2.18 10.77
C VAL A 200 2.06 -1.64 10.52
N VAL A 201 2.64 -2.07 9.41
CA VAL A 201 3.79 -1.41 8.79
C VAL A 201 3.29 -0.64 7.58
N VAL A 202 3.61 0.65 7.52
CA VAL A 202 3.30 1.52 6.40
C VAL A 202 4.60 1.91 5.71
N HIS A 203 4.69 1.64 4.41
CA HIS A 203 5.77 2.20 3.58
C HIS A 203 5.18 3.29 2.70
N ARG A 204 5.66 4.53 2.88
CA ARG A 204 5.41 5.65 1.96
C ARG A 204 6.60 5.76 1.02
N HIS A 205 6.32 5.86 -0.27
CA HIS A 205 7.35 5.91 -1.30
C HIS A 205 7.28 7.26 -2.05
N PRO A 206 8.30 8.13 -1.90
CA PRO A 206 8.36 9.40 -2.61
C PRO A 206 9.05 9.20 -3.97
N SER A 207 8.29 8.91 -5.03
CA SER A 207 8.89 8.92 -6.38
C SER A 207 9.27 10.33 -6.86
N TRP A 208 8.65 11.35 -6.27
CA TRP A 208 9.02 12.77 -6.33
C TRP A 208 8.48 13.47 -5.07
N SER A 209 8.83 14.73 -4.88
CA SER A 209 8.31 15.55 -3.77
C SER A 209 6.82 15.81 -3.94
N GLY A 210 5.99 15.33 -3.01
CA GLY A 210 4.54 15.53 -3.01
C GLY A 210 3.84 14.75 -1.90
N LEU A 211 2.52 14.92 -1.78
CA LEU A 211 1.68 14.20 -0.81
C LEU A 211 1.63 12.69 -1.11
N THR A 212 1.35 11.89 -0.09
CA THR A 212 1.31 10.42 -0.18
C THR A 212 0.48 9.88 -1.38
N LEU A 213 -0.72 10.40 -1.65
CA LEU A 213 -1.53 9.93 -2.80
C LEU A 213 -1.00 10.38 -4.16
N GLN A 214 -0.17 11.42 -4.19
CA GLN A 214 0.36 11.99 -5.42
C GLN A 214 1.71 11.39 -5.80
N SER A 215 2.42 10.73 -4.88
CA SER A 215 3.81 10.31 -5.09
C SER A 215 4.01 8.99 -5.84
N GLY A 216 2.93 8.27 -6.21
CA GLY A 216 3.01 6.99 -6.90
C GLY A 216 3.30 7.10 -8.39
N LEU A 217 4.22 6.28 -8.92
CA LEU A 217 4.60 6.30 -10.34
C LEU A 217 3.44 6.08 -11.31
N THR A 218 2.37 5.40 -10.89
CA THR A 218 1.18 5.20 -11.74
C THR A 218 0.66 6.53 -12.25
N ARG A 219 0.70 7.59 -11.41
CA ARG A 219 0.24 8.93 -11.79
C ARG A 219 0.97 9.49 -13.01
N ALA A 220 2.27 9.22 -13.13
CA ALA A 220 3.08 9.67 -14.26
C ALA A 220 2.84 8.82 -15.52
N VAL A 221 2.58 7.53 -15.37
CA VAL A 221 2.43 6.61 -16.52
C VAL A 221 0.99 6.49 -17.02
N ALA A 222 -0.03 6.81 -16.22
CA ALA A 222 -1.43 6.54 -16.52
C ALA A 222 -1.87 7.06 -17.91
N TRP A 223 -1.54 8.32 -18.23
CA TRP A 223 -1.84 8.91 -19.52
C TRP A 223 -1.11 8.21 -20.67
N ALA A 224 0.18 7.92 -20.50
CA ALA A 224 0.97 7.22 -21.50
C ALA A 224 0.47 5.78 -21.72
N SER A 225 0.09 5.06 -20.66
CA SER A 225 -0.52 3.73 -20.75
C SER A 225 -1.84 3.78 -21.52
N MET A 226 -2.70 4.76 -21.23
CA MET A 226 -3.96 4.95 -21.97
C MET A 226 -3.71 5.17 -23.47
N PHE A 227 -2.80 6.09 -23.84
CA PHE A 227 -2.49 6.32 -25.25
C PHE A 227 -1.92 5.08 -25.93
N LYS A 228 -1.04 4.33 -25.26
CA LYS A 228 -0.54 3.04 -25.77
C LYS A 228 -1.67 2.06 -26.06
N PHE A 229 -2.65 1.95 -25.16
CA PHE A 229 -3.79 1.05 -25.37
C PHE A 229 -4.67 1.48 -26.56
N PHE A 230 -4.89 2.78 -26.76
CA PHE A 230 -5.59 3.30 -27.94
C PHE A 230 -4.85 2.95 -29.22
N THR A 231 -3.55 3.23 -29.28
CA THR A 231 -2.73 2.93 -30.45
C THR A 231 -2.74 1.44 -30.79
N VAL A 232 -2.63 0.55 -29.80
CA VAL A 232 -2.69 -0.90 -30.04
C VAL A 232 -4.06 -1.33 -30.58
N ARG A 233 -5.15 -0.78 -30.04
CA ARG A 233 -6.51 -1.03 -30.54
C ARG A 233 -6.67 -0.56 -31.98
N ASP A 234 -6.23 0.65 -32.28
CA ASP A 234 -6.37 1.26 -33.60
C ASP A 234 -5.56 0.49 -34.64
N TRP A 235 -4.35 0.05 -34.32
CA TRP A 235 -3.57 -0.86 -35.16
C TRP A 235 -4.27 -2.19 -35.39
N GLY A 236 -4.88 -2.77 -34.37
CA GLY A 236 -5.66 -4.00 -34.51
C GLY A 236 -6.82 -3.85 -35.49
N ILE A 237 -7.58 -2.75 -35.38
CA ILE A 237 -8.68 -2.43 -36.31
C ILE A 237 -8.15 -2.18 -37.72
N PHE A 238 -7.06 -1.43 -37.85
CA PHE A 238 -6.42 -1.15 -39.14
C PHE A 238 -6.02 -2.45 -39.85
N VAL A 239 -5.28 -3.34 -39.18
CA VAL A 239 -4.83 -4.61 -39.76
C VAL A 239 -6.01 -5.51 -40.12
N GLN A 240 -7.07 -5.55 -39.30
CA GLN A 240 -8.28 -6.32 -39.61
C GLN A 240 -8.97 -5.82 -40.89
N ASN A 241 -9.11 -4.51 -41.04
CA ASN A 241 -9.81 -3.92 -42.18
C ASN A 241 -9.00 -4.00 -43.47
N TYR A 242 -7.69 -3.72 -43.42
CA TYR A 242 -6.81 -3.75 -44.59
C TYR A 242 -6.35 -5.18 -44.97
N GLY A 243 -6.57 -6.18 -44.11
CA GLY A 243 -6.26 -7.59 -44.39
C GLY A 243 -7.32 -8.31 -45.22
N ILE A 244 -8.46 -7.68 -45.50
CA ILE A 244 -9.52 -8.25 -46.33
C ILE A 244 -9.26 -7.86 -47.79
N PRO A 245 -9.08 -8.80 -48.74
CA PRO A 245 -8.95 -8.49 -50.16
C PRO A 245 -10.14 -7.65 -50.62
N GLY A 246 -9.88 -6.63 -51.44
CA GLY A 246 -10.91 -5.70 -51.89
C GLY A 246 -12.17 -6.42 -52.39
N ARG A 247 -13.33 -5.94 -51.93
CA ARG A 247 -14.63 -6.26 -52.54
C ARG A 247 -14.79 -5.52 -53.86
#